data_AF-A0A514WWR5-F1
#
_entry.id   AF-A0A514WWR5-F1
#
_cell.length_a   1.000
_cell.length_b   1.000
_cell.length_c   1.000
_cell.angle_alpha   90.00
_cell.angle_beta   90.00
_cell.angle_gamma   90.00
#
_symmetry.space_group_name_H-M   'P 1'
#
loop_
_entity.id
_entity.type
_entity.pdbx_description
1 polymer ?
#
loop_
_entity_poly.entity_id
_entity_poly.type
_entity_poly.pdbx_seq_one_letter_code
_entity_poly.pdbx_strand_id
1 'polypeptide(L)'
;MANPDLRSYISEQCIVFWKTKEQYGGLSNMAGGFPVVVNGLRISTVEALYQACKFSDYPRIQQAIFDQSSPIFAKKVTKPHQDKIRANWENEKIQIMRWCLRVKLYQNWDKFSELLKSTGNKSIVEYSDKDNFWGAMPVGDGVLEGTNALGRLLMQLREDMKRPNGFSESSVVPPFRNLKILGRGIQPIEKISGEPQGSFEF
;
A
#
# COMPACT_ATOMS: atom_id res chain seq x y z
N MET A 1 -3.82 -28.69 6.85
CA MET A 1 -4.33 -28.33 5.51
C MET A 1 -3.37 -27.32 4.91
N ALA A 2 -2.86 -27.56 3.70
CA ALA A 2 -1.97 -26.61 3.03
C ALA A 2 -2.72 -25.27 2.83
N ASN A 3 -2.09 -24.14 3.14
CA ASN A 3 -2.64 -22.82 2.84
C ASN A 3 -2.66 -22.66 1.30
N PRO A 4 -3.85 -22.63 0.65
CA PRO A 4 -3.94 -22.64 -0.81
C PRO A 4 -3.35 -21.38 -1.47
N ASP A 5 -3.08 -20.34 -0.69
CA ASP A 5 -2.49 -19.09 -1.16
C ASP A 5 -0.96 -19.03 -1.05
N LEU A 6 -0.33 -20.02 -0.43
CA LEU A 6 1.13 -20.08 -0.29
C LEU A 6 1.78 -20.39 -1.64
N ARG A 7 2.84 -19.65 -2.00
CA ARG A 7 3.58 -19.83 -3.25
C ARG A 7 5.08 -19.75 -3.02
N SER A 8 5.83 -20.48 -3.83
CA SER A 8 7.28 -20.40 -3.89
C SER A 8 7.72 -19.54 -5.08
N TYR A 9 8.76 -18.75 -4.90
CA TYR A 9 9.31 -17.79 -5.86
C TYR A 9 10.81 -18.01 -5.98
N ILE A 10 11.29 -18.22 -7.20
CA ILE A 10 12.73 -18.24 -7.49
C ILE A 10 13.21 -16.78 -7.57
N SER A 11 14.03 -16.36 -6.61
CA SER A 11 14.36 -14.95 -6.38
C SER A 11 14.96 -14.27 -7.62
N GLU A 12 15.85 -14.96 -8.34
CA GLU A 12 16.52 -14.46 -9.55
C GLU A 12 15.55 -14.21 -10.74
N GLN A 13 14.40 -14.90 -10.74
CA GLN A 13 13.38 -14.76 -11.77
C GLN A 13 12.33 -13.68 -11.42
N CYS A 14 12.43 -13.10 -10.23
CA CYS A 14 11.46 -12.13 -9.70
C CYS A 14 12.06 -10.72 -9.63
N ILE A 15 11.19 -9.72 -9.47
CA ILE A 15 11.54 -8.42 -8.90
C ILE A 15 11.33 -8.52 -7.40
N VAL A 16 12.44 -8.67 -6.67
CA VAL A 16 12.43 -8.71 -5.20
C VAL A 16 12.74 -7.32 -4.67
N PHE A 17 11.92 -6.82 -3.75
CA PHE A 17 12.21 -5.57 -3.03
C PHE A 17 12.15 -5.81 -1.52
N TRP A 18 13.04 -5.11 -0.80
CA TRP A 18 13.10 -5.17 0.66
C TRP A 18 13.13 -3.78 1.29
N LYS A 19 14.01 -2.89 0.80
CA LYS A 19 14.17 -1.54 1.36
C LYS A 19 13.55 -0.49 0.46
N THR A 20 12.97 0.53 1.09
CA THR A 20 12.23 1.60 0.39
C THR A 20 13.09 2.53 -0.46
N LYS A 21 14.41 2.54 -0.26
CA LYS A 21 15.36 3.42 -0.98
C LYS A 21 16.09 2.73 -2.14
N GLU A 22 15.84 1.44 -2.38
CA GLU A 22 16.45 0.69 -3.48
C GLU A 22 15.68 0.92 -4.79
N GLN A 23 16.20 0.40 -5.92
CA GLN A 23 15.63 0.57 -7.27
C GLN A 23 14.10 0.33 -7.33
N TYR A 24 13.63 -0.72 -6.66
CA TYR A 24 12.20 -1.07 -6.59
C TYR A 24 11.56 -0.73 -5.25
N GLY A 25 12.24 0.03 -4.40
CA GLY A 25 11.78 0.39 -3.06
C GLY A 25 10.46 1.16 -3.06
N GLY A 26 10.18 1.88 -4.14
CA GLY A 26 8.90 2.56 -4.36
C GLY A 26 7.69 1.62 -4.43
N LEU A 27 7.87 0.32 -4.67
CA LEU A 27 6.79 -0.68 -4.67
C LEU A 27 6.21 -0.92 -3.27
N SER A 28 7.01 -0.71 -2.22
CA SER A 28 6.56 -0.87 -0.84
C SER A 28 5.42 0.11 -0.50
N ASN A 29 4.47 -0.36 0.30
CA ASN A 29 3.45 0.48 0.96
C ASN A 29 4.08 1.47 1.96
N MET A 30 5.29 1.19 2.46
CA MET A 30 6.06 2.08 3.34
C MET A 30 6.90 3.10 2.59
N ALA A 31 6.92 3.07 1.25
CA ALA A 31 7.73 3.99 0.47
C ALA A 31 7.27 5.45 0.65
N GLY A 32 8.19 6.32 1.05
CA GLY A 32 8.02 7.77 0.96
C GLY A 32 8.09 8.26 -0.49
N GLY A 33 7.75 9.53 -0.71
CA GLY A 33 7.79 10.14 -2.04
C GLY A 33 6.63 9.73 -2.97
N PHE A 34 5.56 9.18 -2.39
CA PHE A 34 4.26 8.93 -2.99
C PHE A 34 3.15 9.34 -2.01
N PRO A 35 3.10 10.63 -1.61
CA PRO A 35 2.08 11.09 -0.68
C PRO A 35 0.69 10.91 -1.30
N VAL A 36 -0.31 10.74 -0.44
CA VAL A 36 -1.71 10.68 -0.85
C VAL A 36 -2.53 11.70 -0.07
N VAL A 37 -3.61 12.20 -0.65
CA VAL A 37 -4.56 13.11 -0.03
C VAL A 37 -5.90 12.42 0.09
N VAL A 38 -6.39 12.27 1.33
CA VAL A 38 -7.70 11.66 1.63
C VAL A 38 -8.45 12.60 2.57
N ASN A 39 -9.67 13.00 2.24
CA ASN A 39 -10.45 13.99 3.00
C ASN A 39 -9.69 15.32 3.25
N GLY A 40 -8.89 15.77 2.26
CA GLY A 40 -8.02 16.94 2.38
C GLY A 40 -6.78 16.75 3.27
N LEU A 41 -6.63 15.59 3.92
CA LEU A 41 -5.46 15.28 4.73
C LEU A 41 -4.35 14.71 3.85
N ARG A 42 -3.19 15.38 3.83
CA ARG A 42 -1.97 14.85 3.22
C ARG A 42 -1.33 13.78 4.11
N ILE A 43 -1.17 12.57 3.58
CA ILE A 43 -0.64 11.39 4.26
C ILE A 43 0.64 10.96 3.56
N SER A 44 1.74 10.86 4.31
CA SER A 44 3.09 10.66 3.75
C SER A 44 3.32 9.30 3.08
N THR A 45 2.62 8.25 3.53
CA THR A 45 2.74 6.88 3.00
C THR A 45 1.40 6.17 3.04
N VAL A 46 1.19 5.23 2.13
CA VAL A 46 -0.01 4.41 2.15
C VAL A 46 -0.03 3.38 3.28
N GLU A 47 1.11 3.08 3.89
CA GLU A 47 1.16 2.35 5.17
C GLU A 47 0.47 3.14 6.29
N ALA A 48 0.73 4.45 6.42
CA ALA A 48 0.04 5.26 7.43
C ALA A 48 -1.48 5.29 7.21
N LEU A 49 -1.91 5.42 5.94
CA LEU A 49 -3.33 5.31 5.58
C LEU A 49 -3.90 3.93 5.95
N TYR A 50 -3.21 2.85 5.62
CA TYR A 50 -3.62 1.48 5.92
C TYR A 50 -3.72 1.21 7.43
N GLN A 51 -2.76 1.68 8.23
CA GLN A 51 -2.80 1.55 9.69
C GLN A 51 -3.95 2.38 10.29
N ALA A 52 -4.19 3.61 9.81
CA ALA A 52 -5.33 4.42 10.23
C ALA A 52 -6.67 3.74 9.87
N CYS A 53 -6.72 3.03 8.74
CA CYS A 53 -7.85 2.20 8.34
C CYS A 53 -8.09 0.99 9.25
N LYS A 54 -7.32 0.76 10.33
CA LYS A 54 -7.71 -0.19 11.39
C LYS A 54 -8.64 0.42 12.43
N PHE A 55 -8.73 1.75 12.49
CA PHE A 55 -9.26 2.48 13.64
C PHE A 55 -10.34 3.49 13.24
N SER A 56 -11.28 3.13 12.35
CA SER A 56 -12.25 4.10 11.82
C SER A 56 -13.16 4.75 12.85
N ASP A 57 -13.42 4.08 13.98
CA ASP A 57 -14.23 4.64 15.06
C ASP A 57 -13.37 5.30 16.16
N TYR A 58 -12.05 5.38 15.96
CA TYR A 58 -11.10 5.94 16.94
C TYR A 58 -10.24 7.05 16.32
N PRO A 59 -10.80 8.24 16.04
CA PRO A 59 -10.12 9.32 15.35
C PRO A 59 -8.84 9.80 16.06
N ARG A 60 -8.79 9.73 17.40
CA ARG A 60 -7.57 10.09 18.16
C ARG A 60 -6.39 9.15 17.87
N ILE A 61 -6.67 7.86 17.66
CA ILE A 61 -5.63 6.88 17.30
C ILE A 61 -5.17 7.13 15.86
N GLN A 62 -6.11 7.41 14.96
CA GLN A 62 -5.79 7.78 13.57
C GLN A 62 -4.92 9.04 13.51
N GLN A 63 -5.24 10.07 14.29
CA GLN A 63 -4.42 11.28 14.39
C GLN A 63 -3.00 10.95 14.86
N ALA A 64 -2.86 10.18 15.94
CA ALA A 64 -1.54 9.77 16.44
C ALA A 64 -0.72 8.97 15.42
N ILE A 65 -1.37 8.20 14.54
CA ILE A 65 -0.73 7.50 13.41
C ILE A 65 -0.24 8.50 12.36
N PHE A 66 -1.08 9.49 11.98
CA PHE A 66 -0.74 10.50 10.98
C PHE A 66 0.31 11.51 11.45
N ASP A 67 0.40 11.76 12.75
CA ASP A 67 1.42 12.63 13.35
C ASP A 67 2.83 12.00 13.29
N GLN A 68 2.94 10.70 13.00
CA GLN A 68 4.24 10.05 12.85
C GLN A 68 4.88 10.38 11.50
N SER A 69 6.11 10.88 11.54
CA SER A 69 6.91 11.14 10.35
C SER A 69 7.42 9.87 9.64
N SER A 70 7.41 8.72 10.34
CA SER A 70 7.91 7.44 9.83
C SER A 70 6.81 6.39 9.74
N PRO A 71 6.68 5.65 8.61
CA PRO A 71 5.72 4.55 8.47
C PRO A 71 5.92 3.45 9.51
N ILE A 72 7.17 3.22 9.95
CA ILE A 72 7.48 2.26 11.00
C ILE A 72 6.89 2.71 12.34
N PHE A 73 6.95 4.00 12.65
CA PHE A 73 6.34 4.54 13.87
C PHE A 73 4.82 4.57 13.78
N ALA A 74 4.26 4.91 12.63
CA ALA A 74 2.82 4.79 12.36
C ALA A 74 2.28 3.37 12.67
N LYS A 75 3.00 2.32 12.22
CA LYS A 75 2.70 0.92 12.56
C LYS A 75 2.90 0.60 14.05
N LYS A 76 3.88 1.22 14.73
CA LYS A 76 4.10 1.00 16.17
C LYS A 76 2.99 1.60 17.03
N VAL A 77 2.40 2.74 16.65
CA VAL A 77 1.25 3.35 17.35
C VAL A 77 0.08 2.38 17.46
N THR A 78 -0.08 1.43 16.54
CA THR A 78 -1.19 0.48 16.56
C THR A 78 -1.05 -0.60 17.65
N LYS A 79 0.18 -0.90 18.09
CA LYS A 79 0.47 -2.04 18.99
C LYS A 79 -0.32 -2.02 20.31
N PRO A 80 -0.42 -0.91 21.07
CA PRO A 80 -1.20 -0.88 22.31
C PRO A 80 -2.72 -0.86 22.12
N HIS A 81 -3.21 -0.87 20.87
CA HIS A 81 -4.62 -0.67 20.55
C HIS A 81 -5.23 -1.85 19.77
N GLN A 82 -4.70 -3.06 19.90
CA GLN A 82 -5.21 -4.22 19.16
C GLN A 82 -6.71 -4.48 19.42
N ASP A 83 -7.18 -4.17 20.63
CA ASP A 83 -8.58 -4.26 21.06
C ASP A 83 -9.53 -3.29 20.34
N LYS A 84 -8.98 -2.29 19.64
CA LYS A 84 -9.73 -1.23 18.94
C LYS A 84 -9.69 -1.37 17.43
N ILE A 85 -9.07 -2.44 16.92
CA ILE A 85 -9.09 -2.74 15.49
C ILE A 85 -10.53 -3.11 15.09
N ARG A 86 -10.99 -2.61 13.94
CA ARG A 86 -12.29 -2.96 13.34
C ARG A 86 -12.54 -4.48 13.34
N ALA A 87 -13.75 -4.88 13.70
CA ALA A 87 -14.10 -6.28 13.97
C ALA A 87 -13.81 -7.26 12.82
N ASN A 88 -14.01 -6.85 11.57
CA ASN A 88 -13.84 -7.70 10.38
C ASN A 88 -12.45 -7.55 9.72
N TRP A 89 -11.46 -7.01 10.42
CA TRP A 89 -10.17 -6.63 9.84
C TRP A 89 -9.52 -7.74 9.01
N GLU A 90 -9.50 -8.97 9.50
CA GLU A 90 -8.86 -10.08 8.79
C GLU A 90 -9.46 -10.36 7.40
N ASN A 91 -10.78 -10.14 7.25
CA ASN A 91 -11.49 -10.28 5.98
C ASN A 91 -11.41 -9.02 5.09
N GLU A 92 -11.16 -7.87 5.69
CA GLU A 92 -11.14 -6.57 5.01
C GLU A 92 -9.73 -6.12 4.57
N LYS A 93 -8.67 -6.60 5.25
CA LYS A 93 -7.30 -6.10 5.12
C LYS A 93 -6.76 -6.10 3.69
N ILE A 94 -7.06 -7.13 2.89
CA ILE A 94 -6.64 -7.22 1.48
C ILE A 94 -7.34 -6.14 0.64
N GLN A 95 -8.64 -5.94 0.84
CA GLN A 95 -9.43 -4.96 0.09
C GLN A 95 -9.02 -3.52 0.46
N ILE A 96 -8.73 -3.27 1.73
CA ILE A 96 -8.23 -1.97 2.20
C ILE A 96 -6.83 -1.70 1.65
N MET A 97 -5.89 -2.67 1.71
CA MET A 97 -4.56 -2.48 1.12
C MET A 97 -4.63 -2.26 -0.40
N ARG A 98 -5.47 -3.02 -1.10
CA ARG A 98 -5.75 -2.80 -2.52
C ARG A 98 -6.20 -1.37 -2.77
N TRP A 99 -7.17 -0.88 -2.02
CA TRP A 99 -7.66 0.50 -2.14
C TRP A 99 -6.53 1.50 -1.88
N CYS A 100 -5.73 1.34 -0.82
CA CYS A 100 -4.59 2.19 -0.54
C CYS A 100 -3.60 2.25 -1.73
N LEU A 101 -3.24 1.11 -2.34
CA LEU A 101 -2.36 1.06 -3.51
C LEU A 101 -2.99 1.72 -4.75
N ARG A 102 -4.30 1.59 -4.93
CA ARG A 102 -5.01 2.27 -6.02
C ARG A 102 -5.02 3.78 -5.83
N VAL A 103 -5.23 4.27 -4.60
CA VAL A 103 -5.10 5.70 -4.27
C VAL A 103 -3.67 6.18 -4.54
N LYS A 104 -2.64 5.41 -4.13
CA LYS A 104 -1.23 5.69 -4.43
C LYS A 104 -1.01 5.90 -5.92
N LEU A 105 -1.48 4.96 -6.75
CA LEU A 105 -1.34 5.03 -8.20
C LEU A 105 -2.11 6.21 -8.79
N TYR A 106 -3.37 6.40 -8.41
CA TYR A 106 -4.23 7.42 -8.98
C TYR A 106 -3.68 8.83 -8.76
N GLN A 107 -3.14 9.10 -7.57
CA GLN A 107 -2.59 10.40 -7.20
C GLN A 107 -1.11 10.60 -7.56
N ASN A 108 -0.38 9.52 -7.85
CA ASN A 108 1.03 9.57 -8.27
C ASN A 108 1.21 8.86 -9.61
N TRP A 109 0.33 9.16 -10.57
CA TRP A 109 0.19 8.39 -11.81
C TRP A 109 1.50 8.25 -12.55
N ASP A 110 2.16 9.35 -12.88
CA ASP A 110 3.37 9.33 -13.72
C ASP A 110 4.46 8.47 -13.08
N LYS A 111 4.89 8.84 -11.86
CA LYS A 111 5.98 8.16 -11.15
C LYS A 111 5.68 6.71 -10.78
N PHE A 112 4.50 6.43 -10.23
CA PHE A 112 4.20 5.08 -9.73
C PHE A 112 3.81 4.12 -10.86
N SER A 113 3.14 4.61 -11.91
CA SER A 113 2.82 3.79 -13.08
C SER A 113 4.08 3.37 -13.83
N GLU A 114 5.06 4.25 -13.99
CA GLU A 114 6.36 3.95 -14.60
C GLU A 114 7.11 2.88 -13.80
N LEU A 115 7.14 3.00 -12.47
CA LEU A 115 7.75 2.01 -11.60
C LEU A 115 7.06 0.64 -11.72
N LEU A 116 5.72 0.59 -11.81
CA LEU A 116 5.01 -0.68 -12.02
C LEU A 116 5.32 -1.28 -13.40
N LYS A 117 5.36 -0.45 -14.46
CA LYS A 117 5.67 -0.89 -15.83
C LYS A 117 7.10 -1.43 -15.94
N SER A 118 8.07 -0.84 -15.24
CA SER A 118 9.47 -1.25 -15.30
C SER A 118 9.71 -2.68 -14.76
N THR A 119 8.77 -3.23 -14.00
CA THR A 119 8.80 -4.64 -13.56
C THR A 119 8.49 -5.64 -14.68
N GLY A 120 8.07 -5.17 -15.87
CA GLY A 120 7.74 -6.02 -17.01
C GLY A 120 6.65 -7.04 -16.69
N ASN A 121 6.92 -8.31 -17.01
CA ASN A 121 6.03 -9.44 -16.67
C ASN A 121 6.54 -10.27 -15.48
N LYS A 122 7.64 -9.86 -14.83
CA LYS A 122 8.20 -10.59 -13.69
C LYS A 122 7.26 -10.54 -12.49
N SER A 123 7.33 -11.58 -11.66
CA SER A 123 6.67 -11.59 -10.36
C SER A 123 7.25 -10.50 -9.46
N ILE A 124 6.40 -9.74 -8.80
CA ILE A 124 6.79 -8.75 -7.79
C ILE A 124 6.71 -9.42 -6.43
N VAL A 125 7.80 -9.42 -5.66
CA VAL A 125 7.90 -10.11 -4.37
C VAL A 125 8.46 -9.17 -3.30
N GLU A 126 7.71 -8.96 -2.23
CA GLU A 126 8.24 -8.31 -1.03
C GLU A 126 9.04 -9.33 -0.22
N TYR A 127 10.33 -9.10 -0.05
CA TYR A 127 11.14 -9.89 0.86
C TYR A 127 10.81 -9.52 2.31
N SER A 128 10.62 -10.53 3.14
CA SER A 128 10.31 -10.37 4.56
C SER A 128 11.10 -11.37 5.41
N ASP A 129 11.52 -10.94 6.60
CA ASP A 129 12.15 -11.80 7.60
C ASP A 129 11.13 -12.42 8.58
N LYS A 130 9.89 -11.92 8.59
CA LYS A 130 8.91 -12.16 9.69
C LYS A 130 7.46 -12.33 9.24
N ASP A 131 7.14 -12.00 7.99
CA ASP A 131 5.77 -11.93 7.48
C ASP A 131 5.68 -12.61 6.12
N ASN A 132 5.21 -13.85 6.12
CA ASN A 132 4.97 -14.64 4.91
C ASN A 132 3.56 -14.41 4.32
N PHE A 133 2.76 -13.51 4.88
CA PHE A 133 1.44 -13.18 4.33
C PHE A 133 1.53 -12.01 3.35
N TRP A 134 2.04 -10.86 3.79
CA TRP A 134 2.20 -9.70 2.92
C TRP A 134 3.38 -9.85 1.97
N GLY A 135 4.48 -10.44 2.46
CA GLY A 135 5.67 -10.78 1.70
C GLY A 135 5.94 -12.27 1.59
N ALA A 136 7.19 -12.61 1.28
CA ALA A 136 7.71 -13.96 1.22
C ALA A 136 9.06 -14.05 1.96
N MET A 137 9.29 -15.19 2.61
CA MET A 137 10.45 -15.47 3.45
C MET A 137 11.39 -16.48 2.79
N PRO A 138 12.71 -16.42 3.02
CA PRO A 138 13.63 -17.42 2.50
C PRO A 138 13.39 -18.80 3.11
N VAL A 139 13.28 -19.83 2.28
CA VAL A 139 13.11 -21.25 2.70
C VAL A 139 14.21 -22.17 2.18
N GLY A 140 15.17 -21.64 1.43
CA GLY A 140 16.29 -22.36 0.85
C GLY A 140 17.07 -21.45 -0.11
N ASP A 141 18.10 -22.00 -0.75
CA ASP A 141 18.97 -21.24 -1.63
C ASP A 141 18.20 -20.67 -2.83
N GLY A 142 18.07 -19.34 -2.86
CA GLY A 142 17.38 -18.61 -3.92
C GLY A 142 15.86 -18.79 -3.95
N VAL A 143 15.25 -19.41 -2.93
CA VAL A 143 13.79 -19.64 -2.89
C VAL A 143 13.15 -18.83 -1.78
N LEU A 144 12.14 -18.04 -2.14
CA LEU A 144 11.26 -17.33 -1.22
C LEU A 144 9.89 -18.02 -1.20
N GLU A 145 9.27 -18.13 -0.03
CA GLU A 145 7.93 -18.68 0.12
C GLU A 145 7.02 -17.76 0.94
N GLY A 146 5.81 -17.56 0.45
CA GLY A 146 4.81 -16.74 1.12
C GLY A 146 3.57 -16.55 0.26
N THR A 147 2.50 -16.06 0.88
CA THR A 147 1.33 -15.59 0.15
C THR A 147 1.71 -14.40 -0.73
N ASN A 148 2.65 -13.55 -0.28
CA ASN A 148 3.11 -12.35 -0.99
C ASN A 148 1.91 -11.51 -1.48
N ALA A 149 0.95 -11.27 -0.59
CA ALA A 149 -0.28 -10.58 -0.92
C ALA A 149 -0.01 -9.18 -1.48
N LEU A 150 1.00 -8.46 -0.96
CA LEU A 150 1.36 -7.13 -1.44
C LEU A 150 1.85 -7.19 -2.90
N GLY A 151 2.81 -8.07 -3.19
CA GLY A 151 3.32 -8.28 -4.54
C GLY A 151 2.22 -8.67 -5.53
N ARG A 152 1.30 -9.55 -5.12
CA ARG A 152 0.14 -9.94 -5.94
C ARG A 152 -0.80 -8.78 -6.23
N LEU A 153 -1.05 -7.90 -5.25
CA LEU A 153 -1.85 -6.69 -5.47
C LEU A 153 -1.17 -5.72 -6.44
N LEU A 154 0.15 -5.55 -6.35
CA LEU A 154 0.93 -4.72 -7.27
C LEU A 154 0.92 -5.26 -8.70
N MET A 155 1.07 -6.58 -8.87
CA MET A 155 0.93 -7.23 -10.18
C MET A 155 -0.47 -7.06 -10.75
N GLN A 156 -1.51 -7.24 -9.93
CA GLN A 156 -2.88 -6.99 -10.38
C GLN A 156 -3.07 -5.54 -10.81
N LEU A 157 -2.53 -4.58 -10.06
CA LEU A 157 -2.59 -3.17 -10.41
C LEU A 157 -1.88 -2.86 -11.73
N ARG A 158 -0.71 -3.48 -11.97
CA ARG A 158 0.02 -3.40 -13.24
C ARG A 158 -0.81 -3.93 -14.41
N GLU A 159 -1.50 -5.06 -14.26
CA GLU A 159 -2.35 -5.62 -15.31
C GLU A 159 -3.65 -4.81 -15.49
N ASP A 160 -4.24 -4.30 -14.42
CA ASP A 160 -5.39 -3.40 -14.44
C ASP A 160 -5.11 -2.18 -15.35
N MET A 161 -3.90 -1.60 -15.27
CA MET A 161 -3.49 -0.47 -16.10
C MET A 161 -3.33 -0.77 -17.60
N LYS A 162 -3.12 -2.04 -17.98
CA LYS A 162 -2.94 -2.43 -19.40
C LYS A 162 -4.27 -2.64 -20.11
N ARG A 163 -5.34 -2.92 -19.36
CA ARG A 163 -6.65 -3.23 -19.94
C ARG A 163 -7.42 -1.94 -20.23
N PRO A 164 -8.15 -1.85 -21.35
CA PRO A 164 -9.12 -0.77 -21.57
C PRO A 164 -10.08 -0.69 -20.39
N ASN A 165 -10.23 0.51 -19.81
CA ASN A 165 -11.06 0.75 -18.61
C ASN A 165 -10.69 -0.11 -17.38
N GLY A 166 -9.50 -0.72 -17.35
CA GLY A 166 -9.08 -1.57 -16.24
C GLY A 166 -8.69 -0.81 -14.98
N PHE A 167 -8.48 0.51 -15.10
CA PHE A 167 -8.29 1.43 -13.98
C PHE A 167 -8.94 2.79 -14.29
N SER A 168 -9.73 3.30 -13.36
CA SER A 168 -10.49 4.57 -13.49
C SER A 168 -10.84 5.14 -12.11
N GLU A 169 -11.60 6.23 -12.06
CA GLU A 169 -12.07 6.86 -10.81
C GLU A 169 -12.85 5.88 -9.92
N SER A 170 -13.57 4.92 -10.49
CA SER A 170 -14.28 3.90 -9.72
C SER A 170 -13.32 2.96 -8.97
N SER A 171 -12.06 2.87 -9.40
CA SER A 171 -11.04 2.03 -8.77
C SER A 171 -10.59 2.57 -7.41
N VAL A 172 -10.75 3.87 -7.16
CA VAL A 172 -10.36 4.55 -5.91
C VAL A 172 -11.53 4.82 -4.96
N VAL A 173 -12.71 4.25 -5.26
CA VAL A 173 -13.83 4.24 -4.31
C VAL A 173 -13.48 3.37 -3.10
N PRO A 174 -13.70 3.85 -1.86
CA PRO A 174 -13.48 3.06 -0.66
C PRO A 174 -14.24 1.74 -0.68
N PRO A 175 -13.60 0.61 -0.30
CA PRO A 175 -14.22 -0.71 -0.42
C PRO A 175 -15.37 -0.92 0.60
N PHE A 176 -15.42 -0.13 1.67
CA PHE A 176 -16.41 -0.27 2.74
C PHE A 176 -17.02 1.08 3.12
N ARG A 177 -18.35 1.14 3.20
CA ARG A 177 -19.11 2.36 3.53
C ARG A 177 -18.82 2.89 4.95
N ASN A 178 -18.47 2.02 5.88
CA ASN A 178 -18.12 2.37 7.26
C ASN A 178 -16.64 2.77 7.43
N LEU A 179 -15.86 2.83 6.35
CA LEU A 179 -14.47 3.30 6.41
C LEU A 179 -14.46 4.83 6.60
N LYS A 180 -13.89 5.25 7.72
CA LYS A 180 -13.76 6.66 8.11
C LYS A 180 -12.30 7.02 8.35
N ILE A 181 -11.96 8.27 8.04
CA ILE A 181 -10.69 8.93 8.37
C ILE A 181 -11.01 10.15 9.22
N LEU A 182 -10.44 10.21 10.43
CA LEU A 182 -10.68 11.23 11.44
C LEU A 182 -12.17 11.47 11.72
N GLY A 183 -12.91 10.36 11.84
CA GLY A 183 -14.35 10.38 12.14
C GLY A 183 -15.27 10.73 10.97
N ARG A 184 -14.72 11.06 9.80
CA ARG A 184 -15.49 11.41 8.60
C ARG A 184 -15.48 10.28 7.58
N GLY A 185 -16.62 10.06 6.91
CA GLY A 185 -16.68 9.19 5.74
C GLY A 185 -15.71 9.67 4.65
N ILE A 186 -15.13 8.73 3.90
CA ILE A 186 -14.15 9.06 2.87
C ILE A 186 -14.87 9.73 1.68
N GLN A 187 -14.41 10.94 1.34
CA GLN A 187 -14.86 11.70 0.18
C GLN A 187 -14.27 11.12 -1.11
N PRO A 188 -14.82 11.46 -2.30
CA PRO A 188 -14.23 11.09 -3.57
C PRO A 188 -12.72 11.41 -3.62
N ILE A 189 -11.93 10.46 -4.13
CA ILE A 189 -10.50 10.64 -4.26
C ILE A 189 -10.23 11.43 -5.53
N GLU A 190 -9.60 12.59 -5.38
CA GLU A 190 -9.24 13.48 -6.48
C GLU A 190 -7.78 13.30 -6.88
N LYS A 191 -7.45 13.66 -8.12
CA LYS A 191 -6.03 13.75 -8.53
C LYS A 191 -5.39 14.92 -7.80
N ILE A 192 -4.14 14.76 -7.41
CA ILE A 192 -3.35 15.88 -6.91
C ILE A 192 -3.00 16.73 -8.13
N SER A 193 -3.61 17.90 -8.28
CA SER A 193 -3.16 18.90 -9.24
C SER A 193 -1.70 19.24 -8.92
N GLY A 194 -0.84 19.20 -9.93
CA GLY A 194 0.63 19.27 -9.79
C GLY A 194 1.09 20.34 -8.80
N GLU A 195 2.17 20.05 -8.08
CA GLU A 195 2.85 21.06 -7.28
C GLU A 195 3.07 22.31 -8.14
N PRO A 196 2.87 23.53 -7.62
CA PRO A 196 3.38 24.71 -8.28
C PRO A 196 4.88 24.45 -8.48
N GLN A 197 5.35 24.56 -9.72
CA GLN A 197 6.77 24.67 -10.00
C GLN A 197 7.23 25.90 -9.23
N GLY A 198 7.74 25.69 -8.01
CA GLY A 198 8.47 26.68 -7.27
C GLY A 198 9.70 26.99 -8.08
N SER A 199 9.61 28.03 -8.89
CA SER A 199 10.74 28.75 -9.44
C SER A 199 11.60 29.19 -8.27
N PHE A 200 12.61 28.40 -7.94
CA PHE A 200 13.80 28.97 -7.32
C PHE A 200 14.48 29.80 -8.41
N GLU A 201 14.10 31.08 -8.49
CA GLU A 201 14.95 32.08 -9.12
C GLU A 201 16.15 32.32 -8.19
N PHE A 202 17.32 32.03 -8.76
CA PHE A 202 18.71 32.38 -8.44
C PHE A 202 19.11 32.73 -6.99
#